data_AF-A0A1G1FZ85-F1
#
_entry.id   AF-A0A1G1FZ85-F1
#
_cell.length_a   1.000
_cell.length_b   1.000
_cell.length_c   1.000
_cell.angle_alpha   90.00
_cell.angle_beta   90.00
_cell.angle_gamma   90.00
#
_symmetry.space_group_name_H-M   'P 1'
#
loop_
_entity.id
_entity.type
_entity.pdbx_description
1 polymer ?
#
loop_
_entity_poly.entity_id
_entity_poly.type
_entity_poly.pdbx_seq_one_letter_code
_entity_poly.pdbx_strand_id
1 'polypeptide(L)'
;IIPVGSHQTNFPSDKIAHFIIYAITAFIFLRKLRLIATFTESIILSVIISSFYGFAMEILQFAIPWRSFSLIDEIANICGASALGIIYAVRNYRRKNDKT
;
A
#
# COMPACT_ATOMS: atom_id res chain seq x y z
N ILE A 1 -13.22 -2.77 -33.45
CA ILE A 1 -12.50 -2.80 -32.15
C ILE A 1 -11.08 -2.39 -32.47
N ILE A 2 -10.72 -1.13 -32.19
CA ILE A 2 -9.38 -0.63 -32.50
C ILE A 2 -8.44 -1.22 -31.44
N PRO A 3 -7.33 -1.89 -31.82
CA PRO A 3 -6.30 -2.22 -30.86
C PRO A 3 -5.60 -0.92 -30.51
N VAL A 4 -6.00 -0.29 -29.39
CA VAL A 4 -5.24 0.81 -28.82
C VAL A 4 -3.93 0.19 -28.36
N GLY A 5 -2.84 0.51 -29.06
CA GLY A 5 -1.50 0.07 -28.69
C GLY A 5 -1.30 0.35 -27.21
N SER A 6 -1.05 -0.70 -26.44
CA SER A 6 -0.82 -0.64 -25.01
C SER A 6 0.51 0.07 -24.75
N HIS A 7 0.48 1.40 -24.75
CA HIS A 7 1.45 2.15 -23.97
C HIS A 7 1.15 1.84 -22.50
N GLN A 8 1.61 0.66 -22.04
CA GLN A 8 1.95 0.48 -20.64
C GLN A 8 2.87 1.66 -20.33
N THR A 9 2.39 2.59 -19.53
CA THR A 9 3.24 3.61 -18.95
C THR A 9 4.14 2.88 -17.95
N ASN A 10 5.16 2.18 -18.43
CA ASN A 10 6.31 1.68 -17.67
C ASN A 10 7.15 2.88 -17.17
N PHE A 11 6.49 3.97 -16.80
CA PHE A 11 7.12 5.13 -16.21
C PHE A 11 7.36 4.82 -14.74
N PRO A 12 8.58 5.07 -14.23
CA PRO A 12 8.89 4.93 -12.81
C PRO A 12 7.90 5.69 -11.89
N SER A 13 7.27 6.76 -12.40
CA SER A 13 6.30 7.57 -11.67
C SER A 13 5.05 6.81 -11.26
N ASP A 14 4.56 5.85 -12.06
CA ASP A 14 3.36 5.07 -11.73
C ASP A 14 3.62 4.19 -10.49
N LYS A 15 4.76 3.49 -10.48
CA LYS A 15 5.20 2.66 -9.34
C LYS A 15 5.43 3.48 -8.07
N ILE A 16 5.97 4.70 -8.21
CA ILE A 16 6.13 5.63 -7.08
C ILE A 16 4.76 6.06 -6.56
N ALA A 17 3.79 6.33 -7.44
CA ALA A 17 2.44 6.67 -7.03
C ALA A 17 1.78 5.51 -6.27
N HIS A 18 1.89 4.28 -6.77
CA HIS A 18 1.46 3.08 -6.08
C HIS A 18 2.09 2.97 -4.68
N PHE A 19 3.41 3.07 -4.58
CA PHE A 19 4.10 3.06 -3.28
C PHE A 19 3.55 4.12 -2.30
N ILE A 20 3.43 5.38 -2.75
CA ILE A 20 2.98 6.48 -1.89
C ILE A 20 1.52 6.31 -1.48
N ILE A 21 0.63 6.00 -2.42
CA ILE A 21 -0.80 5.85 -2.17
C ILE A 21 -1.05 4.74 -1.17
N TYR A 22 -0.40 3.57 -1.33
CA TYR A 22 -0.63 2.46 -0.41
C TYR A 22 0.06 2.62 0.94
N ALA A 23 1.12 3.43 1.04
CA ALA A 23 1.61 3.90 2.34
C ALA A 23 0.54 4.74 3.06
N ILE A 24 -0.10 5.69 2.36
CA ILE A 24 -1.18 6.51 2.93
C ILE A 24 -2.40 5.65 3.31
N THR A 25 -2.80 4.71 2.46
CA THR A 25 -3.88 3.76 2.72
C THR A 25 -3.62 2.96 4.00
N ALA A 26 -2.40 2.41 4.14
CA ALA A 26 -2.00 1.72 5.36
C ALA A 26 -2.06 2.62 6.59
N PHE A 27 -1.71 3.90 6.47
CA PHE A 27 -1.79 4.85 7.58
C PHE A 27 -3.23 5.08 8.03
N ILE A 28 -4.15 5.22 7.08
CA ILE A 28 -5.57 5.40 7.37
C ILE A 28 -6.12 4.18 8.11
N PHE A 29 -5.86 2.97 7.61
CA PHE A 29 -6.28 1.73 8.27
C PHE A 29 -5.64 1.58 9.65
N LEU A 30 -4.35 1.84 9.78
CA LEU A 30 -3.64 1.82 11.05
C LEU A 30 -4.30 2.74 12.08
N ARG A 31 -4.62 4.00 11.71
CA ARG A 31 -5.27 4.95 12.61
C ARG A 31 -6.63 4.47 13.11
N LYS A 32 -7.38 3.76 12.26
CA LYS A 32 -8.67 3.17 12.64
C LYS A 32 -8.50 1.92 13.51
N LEU A 33 -7.60 1.01 13.14
CA LEU A 33 -7.31 -0.22 13.87
C LEU A 33 -6.75 0.05 15.27
N ARG A 34 -5.98 1.14 15.45
CA ARG A 34 -5.46 1.57 16.75
C ARG A 34 -6.54 1.87 17.79
N LEU A 35 -7.81 1.99 17.40
CA LEU A 35 -8.94 2.18 18.31
C LEU A 35 -9.47 0.86 18.87
N ILE A 36 -9.19 -0.27 18.22
CA ILE A 36 -9.83 -1.57 18.51
C ILE A 36 -8.85 -2.74 18.65
N ALA A 37 -7.58 -2.58 18.26
CA ALA A 37 -6.57 -3.63 18.28
C ALA A 37 -5.28 -3.18 19.00
N THR A 38 -4.44 -4.13 19.40
CA THR A 38 -3.13 -3.81 20.00
C THR A 38 -2.22 -3.09 19.00
N PHE A 39 -1.11 -2.53 19.47
CA PHE A 39 -0.17 -1.81 18.61
C PHE A 39 0.36 -2.66 17.46
N THR A 40 0.85 -3.85 17.77
CA THR A 40 1.42 -4.77 16.79
C THR A 40 0.35 -5.28 15.83
N GLU A 41 -0.81 -5.71 16.35
CA GLU A 41 -1.93 -6.16 15.51
C GLU A 41 -2.41 -5.07 14.57
N SER A 42 -2.52 -3.82 15.03
CA SER A 42 -2.95 -2.70 14.19
C SER A 42 -2.01 -2.49 13.01
N ILE A 43 -0.69 -2.66 13.20
CA ILE A 43 0.29 -2.56 12.13
C ILE A 43 0.11 -3.70 11.15
N ILE A 44 0.12 -4.94 11.64
CA ILE A 44 0.02 -6.14 10.80
C ILE A 44 -1.27 -6.11 9.98
N LEU A 45 -2.41 -5.86 10.62
CA LEU A 45 -3.71 -5.78 9.95
C LEU A 45 -3.77 -4.62 8.96
N SER A 46 -3.17 -3.46 9.26
CA SER A 46 -3.15 -2.33 8.31
C SER A 46 -2.40 -2.66 7.03
N VAL A 47 -1.28 -3.40 7.12
CA VAL A 47 -0.51 -3.84 5.95
C VAL A 47 -1.31 -4.86 5.17
N ILE A 48 -1.83 -5.90 5.84
CA ILE A 48 -2.61 -6.97 5.20
C ILE A 48 -3.81 -6.39 4.44
N ILE A 49 -4.62 -5.56 5.10
CA ILE A 49 -5.83 -4.98 4.50
C ILE A 49 -5.45 -4.07 3.32
N SER A 50 -4.39 -3.27 3.43
CA SER A 50 -3.95 -2.40 2.34
C SER A 50 -3.44 -3.18 1.13
N SER A 51 -2.72 -4.27 1.34
CA SER A 51 -2.27 -5.16 0.27
C SER A 51 -3.46 -5.83 -0.43
N PHE A 52 -4.41 -6.39 0.32
CA PHE A 52 -5.62 -6.97 -0.28
C PHE A 52 -6.45 -5.93 -1.03
N TYR A 53 -6.56 -4.71 -0.48
CA TYR A 53 -7.22 -3.61 -1.17
C TYR A 53 -6.48 -3.24 -2.47
N GLY A 54 -5.15 -3.25 -2.47
CA GLY A 54 -4.34 -3.00 -3.65
C GLY A 54 -4.52 -4.04 -4.73
N PHE A 55 -4.45 -5.30 -4.35
CA PHE A 55 -4.69 -6.41 -5.24
C PHE A 55 -6.10 -6.36 -5.85
N ALA A 56 -7.12 -6.02 -5.06
CA ALA A 56 -8.47 -5.83 -5.56
C ALA A 56 -8.56 -4.67 -6.57
N MET A 57 -7.84 -3.58 -6.33
CA MET A 57 -7.78 -2.46 -7.28
C MET A 57 -7.07 -2.85 -8.59
N GLU A 58 -6.00 -3.65 -8.55
CA GLU A 58 -5.34 -4.19 -9.75
C GLU A 58 -6.29 -5.08 -10.56
N ILE A 59 -7.10 -5.91 -9.90
CA ILE A 59 -8.15 -6.70 -10.58
C ILE A 59 -9.18 -5.77 -11.23
N LEU A 60 -9.63 -4.72 -10.53
CA LEU A 60 -10.58 -3.76 -11.08
C LEU A 60 -10.00 -2.98 -12.27
N GLN A 61 -8.70 -2.68 -12.25
CA GLN A 61 -8.01 -2.04 -13.37
C GLN A 61 -8.02 -2.90 -14.63
N PHE A 62 -8.11 -4.22 -14.52
CA PHE A 62 -8.27 -5.10 -15.69
C PHE A 62 -9.53 -4.80 -16.51
N ALA A 63 -10.56 -4.20 -15.89
CA ALA A 63 -11.77 -3.78 -16.58
C ALA A 63 -11.64 -2.41 -17.29
N ILE A 64 -10.53 -1.68 -17.09
CA ILE A 64 -10.33 -0.36 -17.66
C ILE A 64 -9.53 -0.48 -18.98
N PRO A 65 -10.06 -0.03 -20.13
CA PRO A 65 -9.48 -0.33 -21.46
C PRO A 65 -8.03 0.09 -21.69
N TRP A 66 -7.52 1.06 -20.93
CA TRP A 66 -6.16 1.59 -21.04
C TRP A 66 -5.28 1.27 -19.82
N ARG A 67 -5.74 0.39 -18.91
CA ARG A 67 -4.93 -0.15 -17.81
C ARG A 67 -4.83 -1.67 -17.95
N SER A 68 -3.80 -2.22 -17.34
CA SER A 68 -3.56 -3.66 -17.31
C SER A 68 -3.16 -4.05 -15.90
N PHE A 69 -3.63 -5.22 -15.46
CA PHE A 69 -3.15 -5.83 -14.23
C PHE A 69 -1.62 -5.96 -14.24
N SER A 70 -0.97 -5.53 -13.16
CA SER A 70 0.47 -5.49 -13.05
C SER A 70 0.94 -6.01 -11.70
N LEU A 71 1.63 -7.16 -11.71
CA LEU A 71 2.25 -7.71 -10.51
C LEU A 71 3.29 -6.76 -9.92
N ILE A 72 3.93 -5.93 -10.74
CA ILE A 72 4.94 -4.98 -10.27
C ILE A 72 4.29 -3.82 -9.52
N ASP A 73 3.11 -3.38 -9.95
CA ASP A 73 2.37 -2.34 -9.25
C ASP A 73 1.79 -2.87 -7.94
N GLU A 74 1.37 -4.13 -7.89
CA GLU A 74 1.01 -4.78 -6.63
C GLU A 74 2.19 -4.91 -5.66
N ILE A 75 3.38 -5.24 -6.15
CA ILE A 75 4.59 -5.23 -5.30
C ILE A 75 4.85 -3.81 -4.75
N ALA A 76 4.67 -2.77 -5.58
CA ALA A 76 4.80 -1.39 -5.12
C ALA A 76 3.76 -1.04 -4.04
N ASN A 77 2.53 -1.53 -4.16
CA ASN A 77 1.47 -1.38 -3.16
C ASN A 77 1.91 -1.97 -1.81
N ILE A 78 2.35 -3.23 -1.82
CA ILE A 78 2.80 -3.98 -0.63
C ILE A 78 4.00 -3.31 0.01
N CYS A 79 4.97 -2.85 -0.80
CA CYS A 79 6.15 -2.14 -0.32
C CYS A 79 5.76 -0.82 0.37
N GLY A 80 4.84 -0.05 -0.21
CA GLY A 80 4.33 1.20 0.38
C GLY A 80 3.68 0.98 1.74
N ALA A 81 2.75 0.02 1.81
CA ALA A 81 2.07 -0.35 3.05
C ALA A 81 3.05 -0.83 4.13
N SER A 82 3.98 -1.70 3.76
CA SER A 82 4.99 -2.27 4.66
C SER A 82 5.96 -1.20 5.17
N ALA A 83 6.43 -0.31 4.30
CA ALA A 83 7.33 0.78 4.67
C ALA A 83 6.71 1.67 5.75
N LEU A 84 5.43 2.02 5.61
CA LEU A 84 4.73 2.77 6.65
C LEU A 84 4.63 2.00 7.98
N GLY A 85 4.29 0.71 7.92
CA GLY A 85 4.23 -0.15 9.11
C GLY A 85 5.56 -0.17 9.88
N ILE A 86 6.69 -0.33 9.15
CA ILE A 86 8.04 -0.33 9.71
C ILE A 86 8.38 1.04 10.32
N ILE A 87 8.14 2.13 9.59
CA ILE A 87 8.40 3.50 10.09
C ILE A 87 7.64 3.72 11.40
N TYR A 88 6.36 3.32 11.45
CA TYR A 88 5.54 3.49 12.63
C TYR A 88 6.02 2.65 13.81
N ALA A 89 6.43 1.40 13.57
CA ALA A 89 7.03 0.53 14.59
C ALA A 89 8.32 1.13 15.17
N VAL A 90 9.23 1.58 14.31
CA VAL A 90 10.52 2.19 14.71
C VAL A 90 10.29 3.46 15.52
N ARG A 91 9.37 4.34 15.09
CA ARG A 91 9.06 5.57 15.84
C ARG A 91 8.52 5.27 17.23
N ASN A 92 7.68 4.24 17.38
CA ASN A 92 7.16 3.84 18.67
C ASN A 92 8.23 3.22 19.59
N TYR A 93 9.13 2.41 19.03
CA TYR A 93 10.25 1.84 19.77
C TYR A 93 11.16 2.94 20.33
N ARG A 94 11.57 3.90 19.48
CA ARG A 94 12.38 5.05 19.90
C ARG A 94 11.70 5.87 20.99
N ARG A 95 10.41 6.17 20.83
CA ARG A 95 9.62 6.93 21.82
C ARG A 95 9.53 6.24 23.18
N LYS A 96 9.57 4.91 23.24
CA LYS A 96 9.60 4.18 24.52
C LYS A 96 10.96 4.31 25.20
N ASN A 97 12.05 4.17 24.43
CA ASN A 97 13.41 4.26 24.96
C ASN A 97 13.75 5.67 25.46
N ASP A 98 13.24 6.72 24.84
CA ASP A 98 13.48 8.11 25.27
C ASP A 98 12.80 8.45 26.62
N LYS A 99 11.92 7.58 27.15
CA LYS A 99 11.13 7.81 28.37
C LYS A 99 11.57 6.95 29.57
N THR A 100 12.55 6.07 29.37
CA THR A 100 13.17 5.20 30.39
C THR A 100 14.55 5.73 30.71
#